data_AF-A0A411E9T8-F1
#
_entry.id   AF-A0A411E9T8-F1
#
_cell.length_a   1.000
_cell.length_b   1.000
_cell.length_c   1.000
_cell.angle_alpha   90.00
_cell.angle_beta   90.00
_cell.angle_gamma   90.00
#
_symmetry.space_group_name_H-M   'P 1'
#
loop_
_entity.id
_entity.type
_entity.pdbx_description
1 polymer ?
#
loop_
_entity_poly.entity_id
_entity_poly.type
_entity_poly.pdbx_seq_one_letter_code
_entity_poly.pdbx_strand_id
1 'polypeptide(L)'
;MVHIQLSENLTPYGVEMPEELQAVLQSDEDANAIFEGFTDGKKRSIIYMILRFKNSQTRIDKSILLCENLKKGINKPADLLKT
;
A
#
# COMPACT_ATOMS: atom_id res chain seq x y z
N MET A 1 -17.21 33.67 -1.00
CA MET A 1 -17.84 32.39 -1.37
C MET A 1 -16.72 31.38 -1.57
N VAL A 2 -16.78 30.21 -0.95
CA VAL A 2 -15.82 29.11 -1.18
C VAL A 2 -16.53 28.09 -2.06
N HIS A 3 -15.97 27.80 -3.23
CA HIS A 3 -16.44 26.73 -4.10
C HIS A 3 -15.69 25.45 -3.73
N ILE A 4 -16.43 24.44 -3.25
CA ILE A 4 -15.90 23.09 -3.06
C ILE A 4 -16.21 22.30 -4.34
N GLN A 5 -15.17 21.92 -5.09
CA GLN A 5 -15.28 20.94 -6.16
C GLN A 5 -14.94 19.57 -5.59
N LEU A 6 -15.94 18.66 -5.55
CA LEU A 6 -15.68 17.24 -5.33
C LEU A 6 -15.38 16.60 -6.69
N SER A 7 -14.12 16.20 -6.91
CA SER A 7 -13.75 15.30 -8.00
C SER A 7 -13.88 13.85 -7.52
N GLU A 8 -14.56 13.01 -8.30
CA GLU A 8 -14.56 11.57 -8.06
C GLU A 8 -13.13 11.03 -8.11
N ASN A 9 -12.74 10.22 -7.11
CA ASN A 9 -11.42 9.64 -7.05
C ASN A 9 -11.37 8.41 -7.97
N LEU A 10 -10.83 8.59 -9.17
CA LEU A 10 -10.75 7.56 -10.23
C LEU A 10 -9.64 6.53 -10.03
N THR A 11 -8.92 6.57 -8.91
CA THR A 11 -7.88 5.55 -8.65
C THR A 11 -8.56 4.21 -8.33
N PRO A 12 -7.99 3.06 -8.75
CA PRO A 12 -8.58 1.73 -8.52
C PRO A 12 -8.97 1.47 -7.05
N TYR A 13 -8.24 2.11 -6.13
CA TYR A 13 -8.45 1.99 -4.70
C TYR A 13 -9.01 3.26 -4.05
N GLY A 14 -9.37 4.32 -4.77
CA GLY A 14 -9.75 5.61 -4.15
C GLY A 14 -8.61 6.27 -3.34
N VAL A 15 -7.37 5.84 -3.59
CA VAL A 15 -6.11 6.41 -3.10
C VAL A 15 -5.04 6.22 -4.17
N GLU A 16 -4.14 7.20 -4.30
CA GLU A 16 -3.00 7.12 -5.21
C GLU A 16 -2.00 6.07 -4.70
N MET A 17 -1.66 5.11 -5.55
CA MET A 17 -0.68 4.06 -5.25
C MET A 17 0.74 4.65 -5.31
N PRO A 18 1.55 4.57 -4.23
CA PRO A 18 2.95 4.99 -4.30
C PRO A 18 3.72 4.17 -5.32
N GLU A 19 4.51 4.83 -6.16
CA GLU A 19 5.35 4.16 -7.17
C GLU A 19 6.27 3.12 -6.54
N GLU A 20 6.77 3.36 -5.32
CA GLU A 20 7.69 2.45 -4.64
C GLU A 20 6.99 1.16 -4.20
N LEU A 21 5.76 1.27 -3.68
CA LEU A 21 4.97 0.10 -3.30
C LEU A 21 4.59 -0.70 -4.56
N GLN A 22 4.20 -0.01 -5.63
CA GLN A 22 3.86 -0.63 -6.90
C GLN A 22 5.06 -1.40 -7.48
N ALA A 23 6.22 -0.78 -7.54
CA ALA A 23 7.44 -1.39 -8.06
C ALA A 23 7.83 -2.64 -7.26
N VAL A 24 7.75 -2.58 -5.92
CA VAL A 24 8.05 -3.73 -5.07
C VAL A 24 7.06 -4.88 -5.29
N LEU A 25 5.75 -4.59 -5.35
CA LEU A 25 4.73 -5.62 -5.65
C LEU A 25 4.93 -6.22 -7.04
N GLN A 26 5.22 -5.41 -8.06
CA GLN A 26 5.51 -5.89 -9.42
C GLN A 26 6.76 -6.78 -9.48
N SER A 27 7.72 -6.59 -8.56
CA SER A 27 8.91 -7.44 -8.46
C SER A 27 8.71 -8.71 -7.63
N ASP A 28 7.62 -8.83 -6.88
CA ASP A 28 7.33 -9.94 -5.95
C ASP A 28 5.92 -10.49 -6.21
N GLU A 29 5.80 -11.36 -7.21
CA GLU A 29 4.53 -11.91 -7.68
C GLU A 29 3.71 -12.58 -6.56
N ASP A 30 4.38 -13.29 -5.64
CA ASP A 30 3.74 -13.95 -4.51
C ASP A 30 3.09 -12.93 -3.55
N ALA A 31 3.82 -11.88 -3.19
CA ALA A 31 3.29 -10.82 -2.35
C ALA A 31 2.18 -10.05 -3.05
N ASN A 32 2.32 -9.82 -4.37
CA ASN A 32 1.30 -9.17 -5.18
C ASN A 32 0.00 -9.97 -5.24
N ALA A 33 0.07 -11.30 -5.43
CA ALA A 33 -1.10 -12.16 -5.42
C ALA A 33 -1.84 -12.09 -4.07
N ILE A 34 -1.10 -12.04 -2.95
CA ILE A 34 -1.68 -11.87 -1.61
C ILE A 34 -2.34 -10.49 -1.47
N PHE A 35 -1.65 -9.43 -1.89
CA PHE A 35 -2.16 -8.07 -1.84
C PHE A 35 -3.44 -7.92 -2.67
N GLU A 36 -3.44 -8.45 -3.91
CA GLU A 36 -4.58 -8.41 -4.82
C GLU A 36 -5.78 -9.21 -4.33
N GLY A 37 -5.55 -10.26 -3.53
CA GLY A 37 -6.61 -11.04 -2.87
C GLY A 37 -7.30 -10.34 -1.70
N PHE A 38 -6.82 -9.18 -1.24
CA PHE A 38 -7.49 -8.42 -0.18
C PHE A 38 -8.70 -7.63 -0.67
N THR A 39 -9.58 -7.26 0.26
CA THR A 39 -10.64 -6.29 -0.03
C THR A 39 -10.05 -4.91 -0.33
N ASP A 40 -10.73 -4.10 -1.14
CA ASP A 40 -10.27 -2.75 -1.48
C ASP A 40 -10.02 -1.88 -0.24
N GLY A 41 -10.81 -2.06 0.82
CA GLY A 41 -10.59 -1.36 2.09
C GLY A 41 -9.25 -1.70 2.75
N LYS A 42 -8.83 -2.97 2.66
CA LYS A 42 -7.53 -3.41 3.18
C LYS A 42 -6.38 -2.97 2.28
N LYS A 43 -6.55 -3.03 0.95
CA LYS A 43 -5.59 -2.46 -0.01
C LYS A 43 -5.36 -0.96 0.26
N ARG A 44 -6.44 -0.17 0.42
CA ARG A 44 -6.36 1.25 0.85
C ARG A 44 -5.59 1.43 2.14
N SER A 45 -5.90 0.63 3.17
CA SER A 45 -5.22 0.71 4.46
C SER A 45 -3.70 0.50 4.32
N ILE A 46 -3.29 -0.49 3.53
CA ILE A 46 -1.88 -0.77 3.24
C ILE A 46 -1.24 0.42 2.51
N ILE A 47 -1.92 0.96 1.49
CA ILE A 47 -1.42 2.11 0.74
C ILE A 47 -1.19 3.31 1.66
N TYR A 48 -2.16 3.65 2.54
CA TYR A 48 -2.00 4.72 3.52
C TYR A 48 -0.86 4.47 4.52
N MET A 49 -0.63 3.21 4.91
CA MET A 49 0.50 2.87 5.78
C MET A 49 1.86 3.17 5.15
N ILE A 50 1.98 3.08 3.81
CA ILE A 50 3.20 3.43 3.07
C ILE A 50 3.26 4.94 2.81
N LEU A 51 2.16 5.56 2.36
CA LEU A 51 2.08 7.00 2.07
C LEU A 51 2.44 7.91 3.26
N ARG A 52 2.25 7.44 4.50
CA ARG A 52 2.63 8.22 5.69
C ARG A 52 4.13 8.52 5.77
N PHE A 53 4.97 7.78 5.04
CA PHE A 53 6.41 8.03 4.97
C PHE A 53 6.75 9.01 3.85
N LYS A 54 7.39 10.13 4.22
CA LYS A 54 7.70 11.23 3.29
C LYS A 54 8.86 10.90 2.34
N ASN A 55 9.85 10.16 2.83
CA ASN A 55 11.07 9.83 2.09
C ASN A 55 10.85 8.59 1.21
N SER A 56 11.26 8.67 -0.06
CA SER A 56 11.11 7.60 -1.04
C SER A 56 11.83 6.31 -0.63
N GLN A 57 13.09 6.39 -0.19
CA GLN A 57 13.82 5.22 0.31
C GLN A 57 13.08 4.54 1.48
N THR A 58 12.52 5.31 2.41
CA THR A 58 11.71 4.74 3.50
C THR A 58 10.45 4.04 2.97
N ARG A 59 9.82 4.54 1.91
CA ARG A 59 8.68 3.85 1.26
C ARG A 59 9.12 2.54 0.61
N ILE A 60 10.29 2.50 -0.03
CA ILE A 60 10.88 1.27 -0.59
C ILE A 60 11.09 0.25 0.53
N ASP A 61 11.85 0.63 1.57
CA ASP A 61 12.21 -0.28 2.67
C ASP A 61 10.95 -0.85 3.36
N LYS A 62 9.92 -0.01 3.55
CA LYS A 62 8.66 -0.42 4.16
C LYS A 62 7.79 -1.26 3.25
N SER A 63 7.85 -1.05 1.94
CA SER A 63 7.16 -1.88 0.96
C SER A 63 7.78 -3.27 0.88
N ILE A 64 9.12 -3.38 0.93
CA ILE A 64 9.84 -4.66 1.00
C ILE A 64 9.44 -5.43 2.26
N LEU A 65 9.55 -4.78 3.44
CA LEU A 65 9.17 -5.41 4.71
C LEU A 65 7.70 -5.86 4.72
N LEU A 66 6.81 -5.05 4.16
CA LEU A 66 5.41 -5.40 4.01
C LEU A 66 5.23 -6.67 3.17
N CYS A 67 5.87 -6.75 2.00
CA CYS A 67 5.78 -7.92 1.12
C CYS A 67 6.33 -9.19 1.78
N GLU A 68 7.47 -9.10 2.47
CA GLU A 68 8.00 -10.20 3.26
C GLU A 68 7.02 -10.69 4.34
N ASN A 69 6.40 -9.75 5.06
CA ASN A 69 5.45 -10.08 6.12
C ASN A 69 4.14 -10.66 5.57
N LEU A 70 3.66 -10.19 4.43
CA LEU A 70 2.52 -10.79 3.73
C LEU A 70 2.78 -12.26 3.43
N LYS A 71 3.97 -12.59 2.89
CA LYS A 71 4.35 -13.97 2.58
C LYS A 71 4.51 -14.84 3.83
N LYS A 72 4.82 -14.25 4.99
CA LYS A 72 4.80 -14.94 6.30
C LYS A 72 3.38 -15.14 6.86
N GLY A 73 2.33 -14.72 6.15
CA GLY A 73 0.95 -14.77 6.62
C GLY A 73 0.58 -13.65 7.61
N ILE A 74 1.48 -12.69 7.83
CA ILE A 74 1.22 -11.55 8.71
C ILE A 74 0.36 -10.56 7.94
N ASN A 75 -0.89 -10.41 8.39
CA ASN A 75 -1.89 -9.63 7.67
C ASN A 75 -2.62 -8.62 8.57
N LYS A 76 -2.18 -8.49 9.83
CA LYS A 76 -2.69 -7.52 10.80
C LYS A 76 -1.98 -6.17 10.60
N PRO A 77 -2.70 -5.05 10.48
CA PRO A 77 -2.11 -3.73 10.24
C PRO A 77 -1.00 -3.34 11.22
N ALA A 78 -1.14 -3.72 12.48
CA ALA A 78 -0.16 -3.41 13.53
C ALA A 78 1.20 -4.07 13.29
N ASP A 79 1.25 -5.17 12.55
CA ASP A 79 2.43 -6.04 12.48
C ASP A 79 3.09 -6.03 11.09
N LEU A 80 2.38 -5.57 10.06
CA LEU A 80 2.85 -5.54 8.67
C LEU A 80 4.16 -4.77 8.44
N LEU A 81 4.46 -3.75 9.25
CA LEU A 81 5.68 -2.92 9.13
C LEU A 81 6.65 -3.09 10.30
N LYS A 82 6.45 -4.14 11.10
CA LYS A 82 7.38 -4.55 12.16
C LYS A 82 8.30 -5.65 11.62
N THR A 83 9.53 -5.66 12.14
CA THR A 83 10.52 -6.73 11.93
C THR A 83 10.24 -7.91 12.84
#